data_AF-A0A4Q1UCE6-F1
#
_entry.id   AF-A0A4Q1UCE6-F1
#
_cell.length_a   1.000
_cell.length_b   1.000
_cell.length_c   1.000
_cell.angle_alpha   90.00
_cell.angle_beta   90.00
_cell.angle_gamma   90.00
#
_symmetry.space_group_name_H-M   'P 1'
#
loop_
_entity.id
_entity.type
_entity.pdbx_description
1 polymer ?
#
loop_
_entity_poly.entity_id
_entity_poly.type
_entity_poly.pdbx_seq_one_letter_code
_entity_poly.pdbx_strand_id
1 'polypeptide(L)'
;MAVWRMMFARPQFTHRQIKQMVDELNQEGNFGGMPIHHIRLTRQTKELIYVDLDFELTSGLTQPLFEQMAKYILVSVAGLAHAPQRIYLMAMANPFSKLNITYYIYPDHSLDLIYWRPLLNVPS
;
A
#
# COMPACT_ATOMS: atom_id res chain seq x y z
N MET A 1 -7.23 10.14 -13.40
CA MET A 1 -7.45 9.25 -12.23
C MET A 1 -6.46 8.11 -12.31
N ALA A 2 -5.96 7.63 -11.16
CA ALA A 2 -5.15 6.42 -11.06
C ALA A 2 -5.94 5.35 -10.29
N VAL A 3 -5.76 4.10 -10.71
CA VAL A 3 -6.40 2.92 -10.08
C VAL A 3 -5.31 1.95 -9.65
N TRP A 4 -5.20 1.72 -8.35
CA TRP A 4 -4.26 0.78 -7.76
C TRP A 4 -5.02 -0.40 -7.18
N ARG A 5 -4.75 -1.59 -7.71
CA ARG A 5 -5.26 -2.87 -7.21
C ARG A 5 -4.17 -3.51 -6.39
N MET A 6 -4.35 -3.51 -5.08
CA MET A 6 -3.38 -4.01 -4.12
C MET A 6 -3.78 -5.40 -3.65
N MET A 7 -2.83 -6.34 -3.66
CA MET A 7 -3.00 -7.70 -3.16
C MET A 7 -2.01 -7.98 -2.03
N PHE A 8 -2.50 -8.48 -0.90
CA PHE A 8 -1.71 -8.79 0.28
C PHE A 8 -1.72 -10.29 0.54
N ALA A 9 -0.53 -10.91 0.57
CA ALA A 9 -0.34 -12.34 0.76
C ALA A 9 -0.79 -12.84 2.14
N ARG A 10 -1.53 -13.95 2.15
CA ARG A 10 -1.90 -14.69 3.36
C ARG A 10 -0.98 -15.91 3.53
N PRO A 11 -0.63 -16.29 4.78
CA PRO A 11 -1.10 -15.72 6.05
C PRO A 11 -0.30 -14.50 6.54
N GLN A 12 0.62 -13.95 5.74
CA GLN A 12 1.55 -12.92 6.15
C GLN A 12 0.86 -11.61 6.54
N PHE A 13 -0.27 -11.30 5.90
CA PHE A 13 -1.14 -10.20 6.24
C PHE A 13 -2.49 -10.70 6.78
N THR A 14 -2.96 -10.08 7.85
CA THR A 14 -4.29 -10.35 8.41
C THR A 14 -5.35 -9.40 7.86
N HIS A 15 -6.59 -9.86 7.77
CA HIS A 15 -7.72 -9.00 7.38
C HIS A 15 -7.77 -7.73 8.26
N ARG A 16 -7.56 -7.88 9.57
CA ARG A 16 -7.62 -6.76 10.52
C ARG A 16 -6.61 -5.66 10.17
N GLN A 17 -5.35 -6.03 9.89
CA GLN A 17 -4.32 -5.04 9.52
C GLN A 17 -4.67 -4.32 8.22
N ILE A 18 -5.14 -5.06 7.21
CA ILE A 18 -5.52 -4.47 5.92
C ILE A 18 -6.74 -3.56 6.07
N LYS A 19 -7.76 -4.00 6.83
CA LYS A 19 -8.94 -3.18 7.11
C LYS A 19 -8.57 -1.89 7.83
N GLN A 20 -7.69 -1.97 8.84
CA GLN A 20 -7.23 -0.78 9.57
C GLN A 20 -6.54 0.22 8.63
N MET A 21 -5.64 -0.23 7.77
CA MET A 21 -5.01 0.64 6.77
C MET A 21 -6.03 1.28 5.82
N VAL A 22 -7.04 0.52 5.37
CA VAL A 22 -8.12 1.04 4.54
C VAL A 22 -8.93 2.11 5.27
N ASP A 23 -9.31 1.87 6.52
CA ASP A 23 -10.07 2.82 7.34
C ASP A 23 -9.27 4.12 7.57
N GLU A 24 -7.97 4.00 7.86
CA GLU A 24 -7.05 5.14 8.06
C GLU A 24 -6.93 6.00 6.79
N LEU A 25 -6.62 5.40 5.63
CA LEU A 25 -6.52 6.12 4.36
C LEU A 25 -7.86 6.77 3.97
N ASN A 26 -8.98 6.09 4.22
CA ASN A 26 -10.30 6.64 3.94
C ASN A 26 -10.61 7.86 4.83
N GLN A 27 -10.17 7.84 6.09
CA GLN A 27 -10.31 8.97 7.01
C GLN A 27 -9.40 10.15 6.61
N GLU A 28 -8.17 9.88 6.16
CA GLU A 28 -7.25 10.91 5.67
C GLU A 28 -7.75 11.56 4.38
N GLY A 29 -8.44 10.80 3.51
CA GLY A 29 -8.95 11.27 2.23
C GLY A 29 -7.86 11.69 1.24
N ASN A 30 -6.60 11.37 1.54
CA ASN A 30 -5.43 11.77 0.79
C ASN A 30 -4.39 10.65 0.75
N PHE A 31 -3.76 10.46 -0.41
CA PHE A 31 -2.69 9.51 -0.59
C PHE A 31 -1.51 10.19 -1.28
N GLY A 32 -0.44 10.46 -0.53
CA GLY A 32 0.78 11.07 -1.07
C GLY A 32 0.56 12.48 -1.64
N GLY A 33 -0.37 13.27 -1.08
CA GLY A 33 -0.76 14.59 -1.57
C GLY A 33 -1.89 14.55 -2.60
N MET A 34 -2.36 13.37 -3.00
CA MET A 34 -3.41 13.19 -4.00
C MET A 34 -4.76 12.86 -3.35
N PRO A 35 -5.86 13.56 -3.69
CA PRO A 35 -7.19 13.25 -3.18
C PRO A 35 -7.59 11.79 -3.47
N ILE A 36 -7.99 11.06 -2.43
CA ILE A 36 -8.58 9.73 -2.59
C ILE A 36 -10.05 9.92 -2.97
N HIS A 37 -10.47 9.31 -4.07
CA HIS A 37 -11.89 9.21 -4.40
C HIS A 37 -12.54 8.06 -3.67
N HIS A 38 -11.85 6.92 -3.64
CA HIS A 38 -12.40 5.70 -3.09
C HIS A 38 -11.28 4.72 -2.72
N ILE A 39 -11.39 4.08 -1.56
CA ILE A 39 -10.59 2.92 -1.17
C ILE A 39 -11.51 1.86 -0.56
N ARG A 40 -11.40 0.60 -1.02
CA ARG A 40 -12.18 -0.51 -0.43
C ARG A 40 -11.39 -1.81 -0.40
N LEU A 41 -11.66 -2.60 0.63
CA LEU A 41 -11.40 -4.03 0.61
C LEU A 41 -12.42 -4.69 -0.32
N THR A 42 -11.99 -5.22 -1.46
CA THR A 42 -12.89 -5.76 -2.50
C THR A 42 -13.17 -7.25 -2.34
N ARG A 43 -12.15 -8.02 -1.96
CA ARG A 43 -12.23 -9.47 -1.91
C ARG A 43 -11.22 -10.03 -0.93
N GLN A 44 -11.52 -11.20 -0.40
CA GLN A 44 -10.55 -12.04 0.29
C GLN A 44 -10.65 -13.47 -0.23
N THR A 45 -9.51 -14.10 -0.47
CA THR A 45 -9.38 -15.52 -0.78
C THR A 45 -8.57 -16.22 0.31
N LYS A 46 -8.30 -17.52 0.14
CA LYS A 46 -7.39 -18.25 1.02
C LYS A 46 -5.96 -17.70 0.96
N GLU A 47 -5.57 -17.12 -0.16
CA GLU A 47 -4.19 -16.72 -0.46
C GLU A 47 -3.98 -15.20 -0.43
N LEU A 48 -4.99 -14.39 -0.72
CA LEU A 48 -4.83 -12.95 -0.92
C LEU A 48 -5.98 -12.14 -0.29
N ILE A 49 -5.67 -10.94 0.18
CA ILE A 49 -6.63 -9.88 0.50
C ILE A 49 -6.48 -8.80 -0.58
N TYR A 50 -7.59 -8.36 -1.16
CA TYR A 50 -7.62 -7.42 -2.28
C TYR A 50 -8.17 -6.07 -1.83
N VAL A 51 -7.51 -5.01 -2.24
CA VAL A 51 -7.91 -3.62 -1.99
C VAL A 51 -7.83 -2.85 -3.31
N ASP A 52 -8.89 -2.13 -3.67
CA ASP A 52 -8.87 -1.16 -4.76
C ASP A 52 -8.72 0.24 -4.16
N LEU A 53 -7.85 1.05 -4.75
CA LEU A 53 -7.63 2.46 -4.41
C LEU A 53 -7.70 3.31 -5.68
N ASP A 54 -8.65 4.25 -5.70
CA ASP A 54 -8.85 5.22 -6.76
C ASP A 54 -8.54 6.63 -6.22
N PHE A 55 -7.62 7.34 -6.89
CA PHE A 55 -7.20 8.68 -6.48
C PHE A 55 -6.96 9.61 -7.67
N GLU A 56 -7.01 10.91 -7.41
CA GLU A 56 -6.83 11.95 -8.40
C GLU A 56 -5.35 12.25 -8.63
N LEU A 57 -4.87 12.01 -9.85
CA LEU A 57 -3.55 12.46 -10.27
C LEU A 57 -3.57 13.96 -10.55
N THR A 58 -3.21 14.77 -9.56
CA THR A 58 -3.07 16.23 -9.71
C THR A 58 -1.78 16.62 -10.44
N SER A 59 -0.82 15.71 -10.49
CA SER A 59 0.42 15.80 -11.28
C SER A 59 0.87 14.40 -11.72
N GLY A 60 1.77 14.34 -12.70
CA GLY A 60 2.35 13.07 -13.15
C GLY A 60 3.11 12.38 -12.02
N LEU A 61 2.93 11.07 -11.89
CA LEU A 61 3.53 10.26 -10.83
C LEU A 61 4.90 9.75 -11.30
N THR A 62 5.97 10.36 -10.79
CA THR A 62 7.35 9.95 -11.11
C THR A 62 7.67 8.58 -10.49
N GLN A 63 8.61 7.83 -11.07
CA GLN A 63 9.04 6.54 -10.52
C GLN A 63 9.48 6.61 -9.05
N PRO A 64 10.24 7.62 -8.58
CA PRO A 64 10.59 7.71 -7.16
C PRO A 64 9.37 7.96 -6.26
N LEU A 65 8.43 8.81 -6.70
CA LEU A 65 7.21 9.10 -5.94
C LEU A 65 6.31 7.86 -5.87
N PHE A 66 6.16 7.14 -6.98
CA PHE A 66 5.51 5.84 -7.03
C PHE A 66 6.04 4.90 -5.95
N GLU A 67 7.36 4.71 -5.92
CA GLU A 67 7.98 3.78 -4.99
C GLU A 67 7.78 4.19 -3.53
N GLN A 68 7.85 5.49 -3.25
CA GLN A 68 7.56 6.02 -1.91
C GLN A 68 6.12 5.71 -1.50
N MET A 69 5.15 6.01 -2.37
CA MET A 69 3.73 5.78 -2.12
C MET A 69 3.41 4.28 -1.92
N ALA A 70 3.98 3.40 -2.73
CA ALA A 70 3.79 1.96 -2.57
C ALA A 70 4.42 1.41 -1.27
N LYS A 71 5.56 1.94 -0.83
CA LYS A 71 6.18 1.59 0.47
C LYS A 71 5.36 2.12 1.64
N TYR A 72 4.76 3.30 1.50
CA TYR A 72 3.90 3.88 2.53
C TYR A 72 2.72 2.98 2.88
N ILE A 73 2.12 2.29 1.90
CA ILE A 73 1.09 1.28 2.15
C ILE A 73 1.61 0.19 3.11
N LEU A 74 2.82 -0.32 2.88
CA LEU A 74 3.40 -1.37 3.73
C LEU A 74 3.72 -0.86 5.15
N VAL A 75 4.14 0.40 5.28
CA VAL A 75 4.33 1.08 6.56
C VAL A 75 3.00 1.26 7.30
N SER A 76 1.94 1.66 6.59
CA SER A 76 0.59 1.86 7.14
C SER A 76 0.00 0.55 7.63
N VAL A 77 0.11 -0.53 6.84
CA VAL A 77 -0.31 -1.88 7.25
C VAL A 77 0.44 -2.38 8.50
N ALA A 78 1.69 -1.96 8.70
CA ALA A 78 2.46 -2.28 9.90
C ALA A 78 2.08 -1.42 11.13
N GLY A 79 1.15 -0.46 11.00
CA GLY A 79 0.80 0.50 12.04
C GLY A 79 1.93 1.50 12.34
N LEU A 80 2.82 1.72 11.36
CA LEU A 80 4.02 2.54 11.53
C LEU A 80 3.94 3.90 10.82
N ALA A 81 2.78 4.29 10.29
CA ALA A 81 2.59 5.58 9.62
C ALA A 81 2.95 6.76 10.54
N HIS A 82 2.72 6.62 11.85
CA HIS A 82 3.08 7.60 12.88
C HIS A 82 4.25 7.16 13.77
N ALA A 83 5.04 6.17 13.32
CA ALA A 83 6.21 5.72 14.07
C ALA A 83 7.29 6.81 14.15
N PRO A 84 8.19 6.76 15.15
CA PRO A 84 9.35 7.64 15.20
C PRO A 84 10.10 7.66 13.87
N GLN A 85 10.52 8.84 13.44
CA GLN A 85 11.11 9.10 12.11
C GLN A 85 12.20 8.09 11.72
N ARG A 86 13.03 7.64 12.66
CA ARG A 86 14.07 6.65 12.41
C ARG A 86 13.51 5.32 11.88
N ILE A 87 12.43 4.81 12.48
CA ILE A 87 11.81 3.54 12.09
C ILE A 87 11.17 3.68 10.71
N TYR A 88 10.47 4.79 10.48
CA TYR A 88 9.89 5.14 9.19
C TYR A 88 10.97 5.22 8.08
N LEU A 89 12.06 5.93 8.31
CA LEU A 89 13.13 6.08 7.32
C LEU A 89 13.83 4.74 7.01
N MET A 90 14.02 3.89 8.03
CA MET A 90 14.58 2.55 7.82
C MET A 90 13.70 1.69 6.92
N ALA A 91 12.37 1.79 7.07
CA ALA A 91 11.41 1.12 6.21
C ALA A 91 11.52 1.61 4.75
N MET A 92 11.48 2.92 4.56
CA MET A 92 11.45 3.59 3.26
C MET A 92 12.76 3.46 2.47
N ALA A 93 13.90 3.30 3.15
CA ALA A 93 15.21 3.14 2.54
C ALA A 93 15.40 1.79 1.81
N ASN A 94 14.58 0.78 2.10
CA ASN A 94 14.71 -0.52 1.44
C ASN A 94 14.13 -0.48 0.01
N PRO A 95 14.78 -1.12 -0.98
CA PRO A 95 14.23 -1.27 -2.32
C PRO A 95 13.06 -2.29 -2.33
N PHE A 96 12.22 -2.25 -3.36
CA PHE A 96 11.08 -3.17 -3.54
C PHE A 96 11.49 -4.64 -3.48
N SER A 97 12.64 -5.00 -4.06
CA SER A 97 13.17 -6.38 -4.05
C SER A 97 13.40 -6.89 -2.62
N LYS A 98 13.84 -6.02 -1.71
CA LYS A 98 14.05 -6.36 -0.30
C LYS A 98 12.76 -6.39 0.50
N LEU A 99 11.79 -5.56 0.12
CA LEU A 99 10.45 -5.50 0.72
C LEU A 99 9.49 -6.56 0.14
N ASN A 100 9.92 -7.30 -0.88
CA ASN A 100 9.13 -8.29 -1.59
C ASN A 100 7.80 -7.69 -2.10
N ILE A 101 7.92 -6.57 -2.81
CA ILE A 101 6.83 -5.89 -3.51
C ILE A 101 7.03 -6.13 -5.00
N THR A 102 6.00 -6.67 -5.67
CA THR A 102 5.97 -6.78 -7.13
C THR A 102 4.85 -5.91 -7.67
N TYR A 103 5.05 -5.35 -8.86
CA TYR A 103 4.04 -4.50 -9.47
C TYR A 103 3.97 -4.70 -10.98
N TYR A 104 2.80 -4.43 -11.55
CA TYR A 104 2.57 -4.45 -12.99
C TYR A 104 1.72 -3.26 -13.41
N ILE A 105 2.21 -2.46 -14.36
CA ILE A 105 1.50 -1.29 -14.89
C ILE A 105 0.82 -1.71 -16.20
N TYR A 106 -0.47 -1.41 -16.31
CA TYR A 106 -1.26 -1.69 -17.50
C TYR A 106 -1.26 -0.50 -18.49
N PRO A 107 -1.60 -0.73 -19.77
CA PRO A 107 -1.69 0.34 -20.77
C PRO A 107 -2.69 1.46 -20.43
N ASP A 108 -3.70 1.17 -19.61
CA ASP A 108 -4.71 2.14 -19.14
C ASP A 108 -4.25 2.93 -17.89
N HIS A 109 -2.97 2.80 -17.52
CA HIS A 109 -2.37 3.37 -16.31
C HIS A 109 -2.93 2.84 -14.99
N SER A 110 -3.75 1.79 -15.00
CA SER A 110 -4.03 1.01 -13.80
C SER A 110 -2.80 0.21 -13.39
N LEU A 111 -2.73 -0.15 -12.11
CA LEU A 111 -1.58 -0.82 -11.53
C LEU A 111 -2.04 -1.96 -10.62
N ASP A 112 -1.39 -3.11 -10.76
CA ASP A 112 -1.42 -4.18 -9.77
C ASP A 112 -0.18 -4.07 -8.87
N LEU A 113 -0.39 -4.11 -7.55
CA LEU A 113 0.65 -4.12 -6.52
C LEU A 113 0.46 -5.33 -5.63
N ILE A 114 1.48 -6.17 -5.53
CA ILE A 114 1.43 -7.36 -4.68
C ILE A 114 2.47 -7.24 -3.57
N TYR A 115 1.98 -7.34 -2.34
CA TYR A 115 2.76 -7.33 -1.11
C TYR A 115 2.87 -8.77 -0.60
N TRP A 116 4.07 -9.34 -0.67
CA TRP A 116 4.29 -10.74 -0.30
C TRP A 116 4.64 -10.94 1.17
N ARG A 117 5.17 -9.91 1.84
CA ARG A 117 5.59 -9.97 3.26
C ARG A 117 5.38 -8.62 3.97
N PRO A 118 5.05 -8.62 5.27
CA PRO A 118 4.96 -7.40 6.08
C PRO A 118 6.34 -6.77 6.28
N LEU A 119 6.35 -5.50 6.67
CA LEU A 119 7.58 -4.74 6.90
C LEU A 119 8.40 -5.28 8.08
N LEU A 120 7.70 -5.81 9.08
CA LEU A 120 8.25 -6.49 10.24
C LEU A 120 7.47 -7.79 10.42
N ASN A 121 8.15 -8.88 10.75
CA ASN A 121 7.49 -10.04 11.35
C ASN A 121 7.05 -9.60 12.76
N VAL A 122 5.92 -8.90 12.87
CA VAL A 122 5.30 -8.66 14.17
C VAL A 122 4.81 -10.03 14.63
N PRO A 123 5.31 -10.59 15.75
CA PRO A 123 4.75 -11.81 16.31
C PRO A 123 3.30 -11.51 16.65
N SER A 124 2.40 -12.27 16.03
CA SER A 124 0.96 -12.28 16.33
C SER A 124 0.68 -12.72 17.75
#